data_AF-A0A964ZYN7-F1
#
_entry.id   AF-A0A964ZYN7-F1
#
_cell.length_a   1.000
_cell.length_b   1.000
_cell.length_c   1.000
_cell.angle_alpha   90.00
_cell.angle_beta   90.00
_cell.angle_gamma   90.00
#
_symmetry.space_group_name_H-M   'P 1'
#
loop_
_entity.id
_entity.type
_entity.pdbx_description
1 polymer ?
#
loop_
_entity_poly.entity_id
_entity_poly.type
_entity_poly.pdbx_seq_one_letter_code
_entity_poly.pdbx_strand_id
1 'polypeptide(L)'
;MQLNRREFLNVMAAGSACGMFGSWASAAQAAAKGERLYDIPRAGNVSFLHFTDCHAQLLPIYFREPSVNIGLGVMNGRPPHFVGEEFLKFHKVPAKTALSHAFTYLDFEKSARAYGKVGGFAHL
;
A
#
# COMPACT_ATOMS: atom_id res chain seq x y z
N MET A 1 -7.28 -39.34 10.35
CA MET A 1 -7.93 -38.75 11.54
C MET A 1 -9.09 -37.88 11.03
N GLN A 2 -10.33 -38.16 11.43
CA GLN A 2 -11.46 -37.26 11.10
C GLN A 2 -11.71 -36.37 12.31
N LEU A 3 -11.61 -35.06 12.14
CA LEU A 3 -11.93 -34.08 13.18
C LEU A 3 -13.44 -33.89 13.24
N ASN A 4 -14.04 -33.95 14.43
CA ASN A 4 -15.42 -33.52 14.58
C ASN A 4 -15.52 -31.97 14.54
N ARG A 5 -16.73 -31.43 14.27
CA ARG A 5 -16.96 -29.98 14.14
C ARG A 5 -16.42 -29.17 15.34
N ARG A 6 -16.61 -29.66 16.57
CA ARG A 6 -16.17 -28.98 17.80
C ARG A 6 -14.65 -29.02 17.96
N GLU A 7 -14.01 -30.14 17.63
CA GLU A 7 -12.55 -30.25 17.64
C GLU A 7 -11.92 -29.34 16.59
N PHE A 8 -12.49 -29.31 15.39
CA PHE A 8 -12.08 -28.38 14.34
C PHE A 8 -12.19 -26.92 14.81
N LEU A 9 -13.31 -26.53 15.41
CA LEU A 9 -13.50 -25.18 15.95
C LEU A 9 -12.51 -24.85 17.09
N ASN A 10 -12.23 -25.80 17.97
CA ASN A 10 -11.25 -25.61 19.05
C ASN A 10 -9.82 -25.42 18.51
N VAL A 11 -9.43 -26.19 17.49
CA VAL A 11 -8.13 -26.04 16.82
C VAL A 11 -8.06 -24.70 16.09
N MET A 12 -9.10 -24.30 15.39
CA MET A 12 -9.17 -22.99 14.72
C MET A 12 -9.13 -21.82 15.72
N ALA A 13 -9.82 -21.95 16.86
CA ALA A 13 -9.81 -20.94 17.92
C ALA A 13 -8.43 -20.82 18.59
N ALA A 14 -7.80 -21.96 18.92
CA ALA A 14 -6.44 -21.99 19.44
C ALA A 14 -5.42 -21.41 18.44
N GLY A 15 -5.52 -21.78 17.16
CA GLY A 15 -4.71 -21.20 16.10
C GLY A 15 -4.92 -19.68 15.96
N SER A 16 -6.16 -19.21 16.06
CA SER A 16 -6.48 -17.78 16.03
C SER A 16 -5.87 -17.03 17.23
N ALA A 17 -5.99 -17.57 18.44
CA ALA A 17 -5.40 -17.00 19.65
C ALA A 17 -3.86 -16.94 19.58
N CYS A 18 -3.24 -17.93 18.93
CA CYS A 18 -1.80 -17.97 18.67
C CYS A 18 -1.37 -17.14 17.43
N GLY A 19 -2.27 -16.36 16.82
CA GLY A 19 -1.95 -15.44 15.73
C GLY A 19 -1.78 -16.09 14.35
N MET A 20 -2.18 -17.36 14.18
CA MET A 20 -2.04 -18.12 12.93
C MET A 20 -2.70 -17.43 11.72
N PHE A 21 -3.75 -16.65 11.94
CA PHE A 21 -4.49 -15.93 10.88
C PHE A 21 -4.20 -14.41 10.83
N GLY A 22 -3.25 -13.90 11.64
CA GLY A 22 -2.98 -12.46 11.72
C GLY A 22 -2.51 -11.84 10.40
N SER A 23 -1.75 -12.59 9.60
CA SER A 23 -1.33 -12.19 8.25
C SER A 23 -2.50 -12.14 7.26
N TRP A 24 -3.46 -13.05 7.38
CA TRP A 24 -4.63 -13.14 6.49
C TRP A 24 -5.62 -12.01 6.78
N ALA A 25 -5.86 -11.70 8.06
CA ALA A 25 -6.70 -10.57 8.45
C ALA A 25 -6.11 -9.23 7.97
N SER A 26 -4.78 -9.09 8.06
CA SER A 26 -4.07 -7.90 7.57
C SER A 26 -4.18 -7.73 6.04
N ALA A 27 -4.04 -8.82 5.29
CA ALA A 27 -4.18 -8.82 3.82
C ALA A 27 -5.63 -8.51 3.38
N ALA A 28 -6.64 -9.11 4.04
CA ALA A 28 -8.04 -8.83 3.73
C ALA A 28 -8.42 -7.36 4.01
N GLN A 29 -7.92 -6.79 5.11
CA GLN A 29 -8.13 -5.38 5.43
C GLN A 29 -7.40 -4.44 4.45
N ALA A 30 -6.23 -4.84 3.95
CA ALA A 30 -5.50 -4.11 2.92
C ALA A 30 -6.26 -4.07 1.58
N ALA A 31 -6.79 -5.22 1.14
CA ALA A 31 -7.58 -5.33 -0.10
C ALA A 31 -8.86 -4.46 -0.06
N ALA A 32 -9.63 -4.54 1.03
CA ALA A 32 -10.86 -3.76 1.19
C ALA A 32 -10.63 -2.24 1.22
N LYS A 33 -9.45 -1.78 1.69
CA LYS A 33 -9.08 -0.35 1.66
C LYS A 33 -8.63 0.11 0.27
N GLY A 34 -8.10 -0.80 -0.55
CA GLY A 34 -7.66 -0.52 -1.92
C GLY A 34 -8.83 -0.25 -2.87
N GLU A 35 -9.91 -1.05 -2.80
CA GLU A 35 -11.07 -0.90 -3.70
C GLU A 35 -11.74 0.47 -3.56
N ARG A 36 -11.89 0.97 -2.33
CA ARG A 36 -12.46 2.30 -2.06
C ARG A 36 -11.64 3.46 -2.63
N LEU A 37 -10.38 3.24 -3.01
CA LEU A 37 -9.54 4.28 -3.60
C LEU A 37 -10.03 4.69 -5.00
N TYR A 38 -10.72 3.77 -5.69
CA TYR A 38 -11.22 3.97 -7.05
C TYR A 38 -12.68 4.46 -7.09
N ASP A 39 -13.38 4.44 -5.94
CA ASP A 39 -14.75 4.93 -5.79
C ASP A 39 -14.81 6.46 -5.69
N ILE A 40 -14.39 7.15 -6.74
CA ILE A 40 -14.31 8.61 -6.78
C ILE A 40 -15.60 9.18 -7.41
N PRO A 41 -16.31 10.10 -6.74
CA PRO A 41 -17.50 10.72 -7.32
C PRO A 41 -17.13 11.57 -8.54
N ARG A 42 -18.03 11.63 -9.53
CA ARG A 42 -17.85 12.51 -10.69
C ARG A 42 -17.82 13.97 -10.24
N ALA A 43 -16.86 14.72 -10.76
CA ALA A 43 -16.70 16.15 -10.51
C ALA A 43 -16.18 16.86 -11.77
N GLY A 44 -16.67 18.07 -12.00
CA GLY A 44 -16.25 18.90 -13.14
C GLY A 44 -16.72 18.37 -14.51
N ASN A 45 -16.09 18.89 -15.57
CA ASN A 45 -16.47 18.61 -16.97
C ASN A 45 -15.47 17.70 -17.70
N VAL A 46 -14.26 17.56 -17.18
CA VAL A 46 -13.16 16.81 -17.81
C VAL A 46 -12.53 15.90 -16.78
N SER A 47 -12.33 14.64 -17.15
CA SER A 47 -11.52 13.68 -16.39
C SER A 47 -10.20 13.44 -17.13
N PHE A 48 -9.08 13.75 -16.47
CA PHE A 48 -7.75 13.56 -17.03
C PHE A 48 -7.04 12.44 -16.29
N LEU A 49 -6.84 11.30 -16.97
CA LEU A 49 -6.07 10.17 -16.45
C LEU A 49 -4.61 10.33 -16.91
N HIS A 50 -3.70 10.57 -15.96
CA HIS A 50 -2.29 10.83 -16.24
C HIS A 50 -1.41 9.76 -15.58
N PHE A 51 -0.46 9.25 -16.37
CA PHE A 51 0.56 8.31 -15.95
C PHE A 51 1.84 8.59 -16.75
N THR A 52 3.00 8.47 -16.11
CA THR A 52 4.30 8.84 -16.70
C THR A 52 5.39 7.87 -16.21
N ASP A 53 6.57 7.94 -16.84
CA ASP A 53 7.80 7.29 -16.39
C ASP A 53 7.62 5.78 -16.14
N CYS A 54 6.84 5.13 -17.01
CA CYS A 54 6.53 3.70 -16.86
C CYS A 54 7.75 2.79 -17.02
N HIS A 55 8.82 3.30 -17.65
CA HIS A 55 10.05 2.56 -17.97
C HIS A 55 9.80 1.17 -18.57
N ALA A 56 8.72 1.01 -19.34
CA ALA A 56 8.28 -0.26 -19.92
C ALA A 56 8.15 -1.41 -18.89
N GLN A 57 7.75 -1.12 -17.65
CA GLN A 57 7.45 -2.12 -16.63
C GLN A 57 6.12 -2.82 -16.94
N LEU A 58 6.17 -3.79 -17.86
CA LEU A 58 4.99 -4.49 -18.38
C LEU A 58 4.28 -5.35 -17.33
N LEU A 59 5.06 -5.95 -16.43
CA LEU A 59 4.57 -6.82 -15.35
C LEU A 59 4.68 -6.12 -14.00
N PRO A 60 3.83 -6.45 -13.01
CA PRO A 60 3.91 -5.86 -11.67
C PRO A 60 5.27 -6.11 -10.99
N ILE A 61 5.76 -5.11 -10.26
CA ILE A 61 7.02 -5.16 -9.51
C ILE A 61 6.88 -4.64 -8.08
N TYR A 62 7.90 -4.88 -7.24
CA TYR A 62 8.04 -4.17 -5.97
C TYR A 62 8.88 -2.92 -6.20
N PHE A 63 8.26 -1.75 -6.08
CA PHE A 63 8.92 -0.46 -6.27
C PHE A 63 8.95 0.31 -4.95
N ARG A 64 10.14 0.74 -4.53
CA ARG A 64 10.35 1.45 -3.25
C ARG A 64 10.84 2.86 -3.53
N GLU A 65 10.16 3.83 -2.93
CA GLU A 65 10.56 5.24 -2.97
C GLU A 65 11.92 5.49 -2.29
N PRO A 66 12.63 6.58 -2.66
CA PRO A 66 13.91 6.91 -2.07
C PRO A 66 13.76 7.24 -0.58
N SER A 67 14.75 6.84 0.22
CA SER A 67 14.83 7.23 1.64
C SER A 67 15.56 8.54 1.89
N VAL A 68 16.21 9.08 0.86
CA VAL A 68 16.91 10.35 0.89
C VAL A 68 16.64 11.07 -0.44
N ASN A 69 16.19 12.32 -0.35
CA ASN A 69 16.06 13.22 -1.49
C ASN A 69 16.48 14.62 -1.01
N ILE A 70 17.50 15.21 -1.64
CA ILE A 70 18.16 16.42 -1.14
C ILE A 70 17.85 17.59 -2.07
N GLY A 71 17.11 18.57 -1.56
CA GLY A 71 16.90 19.85 -2.23
C GLY A 71 18.01 20.83 -1.91
N LEU A 72 18.58 21.48 -2.93
CA LEU A 72 19.65 22.48 -2.76
C LEU A 72 19.12 23.91 -2.96
N GLY A 73 19.71 24.85 -2.20
CA GLY A 73 19.38 26.28 -2.30
C GLY A 73 17.89 26.55 -2.11
N VAL A 74 17.26 27.16 -3.10
CA VAL A 74 15.82 27.50 -3.09
C VAL A 74 14.89 26.28 -3.05
N MET A 75 15.39 25.08 -3.31
CA MET A 75 14.61 23.83 -3.27
C MET A 75 14.70 23.12 -1.92
N ASN A 76 15.52 23.59 -0.98
CA ASN A 76 15.62 23.00 0.34
C ASN A 76 14.27 23.05 1.07
N GLY A 77 13.80 21.92 1.59
CA GLY A 77 12.52 21.80 2.27
C GLY A 77 11.30 22.09 1.38
N ARG A 78 11.39 21.81 0.07
CA ARG A 78 10.26 21.95 -0.87
C ARG A 78 10.00 20.63 -1.60
N PRO A 79 8.76 20.37 -2.04
CA PRO A 79 8.49 19.31 -3.00
C PRO A 79 9.36 19.49 -4.27
N PRO A 80 9.89 18.41 -4.87
CA PRO A 80 9.61 17.00 -4.58
C PRO A 80 10.55 16.36 -3.52
N HIS A 81 11.29 17.15 -2.72
CA HIS A 81 12.35 16.63 -1.84
C HIS A 81 11.87 16.11 -0.49
N PHE A 82 10.57 16.09 -0.21
CA PHE A 82 10.04 15.44 0.98
C PHE A 82 10.02 13.92 0.81
N VAL A 83 10.49 13.21 1.82
CA VAL A 83 10.49 11.74 1.89
C VAL A 83 9.97 11.28 3.25
N GLY A 84 9.53 10.03 3.33
CA GLY A 84 9.14 9.40 4.60
C GLY A 84 8.05 10.17 5.35
N GLU A 85 8.25 10.41 6.64
CA GLU A 85 7.23 11.01 7.52
C GLU A 85 6.91 12.46 7.13
N GLU A 86 7.89 13.23 6.65
CA GLU A 86 7.67 14.60 6.22
C GLU A 86 6.81 14.66 4.95
N PHE A 87 6.96 13.70 4.03
CA PHE A 87 6.06 13.57 2.89
C PHE A 87 4.61 13.34 3.36
N LEU A 88 4.42 12.39 4.28
CA LEU A 88 3.09 12.06 4.81
C LEU A 88 2.44 13.27 5.49
N LYS A 89 3.21 14.00 6.30
CA LYS A 89 2.76 15.19 7.03
C LYS A 89 2.37 16.32 6.08
N PHE A 90 3.22 16.63 5.10
CA PHE A 90 2.98 17.71 4.15
C PHE A 90 1.74 17.45 3.28
N HIS A 91 1.59 16.22 2.77
CA HIS A 91 0.47 15.82 1.91
C HIS A 91 -0.77 15.31 2.68
N LYS A 92 -0.72 15.30 4.01
CA LYS A 92 -1.80 14.79 4.89
C LYS A 92 -2.21 13.35 4.57
N VAL A 93 -1.24 12.52 4.19
CA VAL A 93 -1.44 11.10 3.90
C VAL A 93 -1.33 10.32 5.21
N PRO A 94 -2.34 9.55 5.63
CA PRO A 94 -2.24 8.75 6.85
C PRO A 94 -1.19 7.63 6.70
N ALA A 95 -0.38 7.42 7.73
CA ALA A 95 0.58 6.33 7.78
C ALA A 95 -0.11 4.95 7.78
N LYS A 96 0.62 3.91 7.35
CA LYS A 96 0.17 2.51 7.33
C LYS A 96 -1.07 2.29 6.44
N THR A 97 -1.17 3.03 5.35
CA THR A 97 -2.19 2.93 4.30
C THR A 97 -1.57 2.51 2.97
N ALA A 98 -2.41 2.12 2.01
CA ALA A 98 -1.96 1.86 0.63
C ALA A 98 -1.28 3.09 0.02
N LEU A 99 -1.79 4.30 0.28
CA LEU A 99 -1.17 5.54 -0.18
C LEU A 99 0.20 5.77 0.47
N SER A 100 0.36 5.53 1.77
CA SER A 100 1.68 5.65 2.39
C SER A 100 2.69 4.62 1.83
N HIS A 101 2.22 3.43 1.45
CA HIS A 101 3.06 2.41 0.81
C HIS A 101 3.48 2.83 -0.61
N ALA A 102 2.57 3.43 -1.37
CA ALA A 102 2.84 3.88 -2.74
C ALA A 102 3.80 5.07 -2.79
N PHE A 103 3.74 5.99 -1.82
CA PHE A 103 4.49 7.25 -1.87
C PHE A 103 5.67 7.37 -0.90
N THR A 104 5.91 6.36 -0.07
CA THR A 104 7.04 6.41 0.88
C THR A 104 7.73 5.07 1.03
N TYR A 105 8.97 5.14 1.54
CA TYR A 105 9.76 3.96 1.87
C TYR A 105 9.43 3.33 3.23
N LEU A 106 8.54 3.96 4.01
CA LEU A 106 8.24 3.56 5.38
C LEU A 106 7.55 2.19 5.41
N ASP A 107 7.99 1.32 6.32
CA ASP A 107 7.46 -0.03 6.48
C ASP A 107 7.39 -0.85 5.18
N PHE A 108 8.28 -0.58 4.21
CA PHE A 108 8.16 -1.10 2.85
C PHE A 108 8.04 -2.63 2.79
N GLU A 109 8.90 -3.36 3.50
CA GLU A 109 8.86 -4.84 3.48
C GLU A 109 7.51 -5.37 3.99
N LYS A 110 7.02 -4.83 5.10
CA LYS A 110 5.74 -5.24 5.69
C LYS A 110 4.57 -4.87 4.77
N SER A 111 4.60 -3.67 4.19
CA SER A 111 3.55 -3.17 3.32
C SER A 111 3.54 -3.87 1.97
N ALA A 112 4.70 -4.18 1.40
CA ALA A 112 4.82 -4.96 0.16
C ALA A 112 4.24 -6.38 0.32
N ARG A 113 4.40 -7.00 1.49
CA ARG A 113 3.74 -8.29 1.80
C ARG A 113 2.21 -8.17 1.93
N ALA A 114 1.71 -7.02 2.38
CA ALA A 114 0.29 -6.80 2.63
C ALA A 114 -0.48 -6.32 1.38
N TYR A 115 0.12 -5.43 0.59
CA TYR A 115 -0.49 -4.79 -0.58
C TYR A 115 0.00 -5.38 -1.91
N GLY A 116 1.13 -6.11 -1.91
CA GLY A 116 1.66 -6.78 -3.09
C GLY A 116 2.52 -5.90 -3.99
N LYS A 117 2.62 -6.31 -5.26
CA LYS A 117 3.36 -5.60 -6.30
C LYS A 117 2.51 -4.47 -6.90
N VAL A 118 3.17 -3.45 -7.41
CA VAL A 118 2.56 -2.29 -8.07
C VAL A 118 2.84 -2.29 -9.58
N GLY A 119 2.03 -1.54 -10.33
CA GLY A 119 2.17 -1.38 -11.77
C GLY A 119 1.74 -2.62 -12.58
N GLY A 120 2.33 -2.78 -13.76
CA GLY A 120 1.91 -3.76 -14.75
C GLY A 120 0.76 -3.25 -15.62
N PHE A 121 0.95 -3.29 -16.94
CA PHE A 121 0.07 -2.59 -17.89
C PHE A 121 -1.36 -3.14 -17.95
N ALA A 122 -1.57 -4.39 -17.56
CA ALA A 122 -2.91 -4.97 -17.49
C ALA A 122 -3.73 -4.49 -16.28
N HIS A 123 -3.08 -3.87 -15.29
CA HIS A 123 -3.71 -3.36 -14.06
C HIS A 123 -3.86 -1.84 -14.02
N LEU A 124 -3.25 -1.14 -14.99
CA LEU A 124 -3.33 0.31 -15.19
C LEU A 124 -4.50 0.64 -16.13
#